data_AF-A0AA36HTI5-F1
#
_entry.id   AF-A0AA36HTI5-F1
#
_cell.length_a   1.000
_cell.length_b   1.000
_cell.length_c   1.000
_cell.angle_alpha   90.00
_cell.angle_beta   90.00
_cell.angle_gamma   90.00
#
_symmetry.space_group_name_H-M   'P 1'
#
loop_
_entity.id
_entity.type
_entity.pdbx_description
1 polymer ?
#
loop_
_entity_poly.entity_id
_entity_poly.type
_entity_poly.pdbx_seq_one_letter_code
_entity_poly.pdbx_strand_id
1 'polypeptide(L)'
;MLATGLVELVAVLCLMANGAPILSIFGVFTLKLSMVTFSQTVNTVKSEIFPSLIRVSALSVSGTCGRMGALLAPALIEETRGAPGSPEEFQVFLTLLAAVLLVAAGLGVFLVPETKGKSLA
;
A
#
# COMPACT_ATOMS: atom_id res chain seq x y z
N MET A 1 1.03 10.18 -10.33
CA MET A 1 1.25 8.94 -9.53
C MET A 1 2.61 8.85 -8.81
N LEU A 2 3.64 9.58 -9.27
CA LEU A 2 4.99 9.55 -8.67
C LEU A 2 5.05 9.98 -7.19
N ALA A 3 4.27 11.00 -6.81
CA ALA A 3 4.30 11.57 -5.46
C ALA A 3 3.79 10.61 -4.39
N THR A 4 2.78 9.77 -4.70
CA THR A 4 2.24 8.78 -3.76
C THR A 4 3.22 7.62 -3.53
N GLY A 5 3.89 7.13 -4.58
CA GLY A 5 4.92 6.10 -4.43
C GLY A 5 6.15 6.58 -3.66
N LEU A 6 6.50 7.87 -3.76
CA LEU A 6 7.60 8.47 -3.02
C LEU A 6 7.28 8.60 -1.51
N VAL A 7 6.02 8.90 -1.16
CA VAL A 7 5.55 8.91 0.24
C VAL A 7 5.55 7.51 0.84
N GLU A 8 5.15 6.49 0.09
CA GLU A 8 5.22 5.09 0.53
C GLU A 8 6.67 4.64 0.78
N LEU A 9 7.61 5.06 -0.08
CA LEU A 9 9.03 4.75 0.09
C LEU A 9 9.64 5.43 1.31
N VAL A 10 9.23 6.67 1.62
CA VAL A 10 9.59 7.36 2.87
C VAL A 10 9.01 6.65 4.10
N ALA A 11 7.75 6.20 4.04
CA ALA A 11 7.14 5.45 5.13
C ALA A 11 7.86 4.11 5.39
N VAL A 12 8.29 3.42 4.32
CA VAL A 12 9.08 2.19 4.39
C VAL A 12 10.47 2.45 5.00
N LEU A 13 11.15 3.52 4.59
CA LEU A 13 12.44 3.92 5.19
C LEU A 13 12.30 4.24 6.68
N CYS A 14 11.22 4.92 7.10
CA CYS A 14 10.94 5.19 8.51
C CYS A 14 10.65 3.92 9.31
N LEU A 15 10.01 2.92 8.69
CA LEU A 15 9.73 1.62 9.31
C LEU A 15 10.98 0.73 9.45
N MET A 16 11.94 0.83 8.54
CA MET A 16 13.19 0.05 8.58
C MET A 16 14.22 0.62 9.57
N ALA A 17 14.09 1.87 9.96
CA ALA A 17 14.94 2.52 10.95
C ALA A 17 14.53 2.13 12.39
N ASN A 18 14.80 0.88 12.76
CA ASN A 18 14.48 0.26 14.07
C ASN A 18 15.17 0.87 15.31
N GLY A 19 15.94 1.96 15.15
CA GLY A 19 16.70 2.57 16.25
C GLY A 19 15.92 3.57 17.10
N ALA A 20 14.74 4.04 16.66
CA ALA A 20 13.97 5.06 17.37
C ALA A 20 12.47 4.76 17.33
N PRO A 21 11.79 4.54 18.49
CA PRO A 21 10.36 4.21 18.52
C PRO A 21 9.46 5.31 17.92
N ILE A 22 9.92 6.56 17.96
CA ILE A 22 9.27 7.71 17.31
C ILE A 22 9.21 7.55 15.78
N LEU A 23 10.23 6.97 15.16
CA LEU A 23 10.27 6.79 13.70
C LEU A 23 9.28 5.73 13.24
N SER A 24 9.13 4.63 14.00
CA SER A 24 8.15 3.59 13.70
C SER A 24 6.72 4.11 13.82
N ILE A 25 6.42 4.94 14.83
CA ILE A 25 5.11 5.59 14.98
C ILE A 25 4.84 6.52 13.79
N PHE A 26 5.83 7.33 13.41
CA PHE A 26 5.71 8.22 12.25
C PHE A 26 5.49 7.43 10.95
N GLY A 27 6.21 6.33 10.75
CA GLY A 27 6.05 5.45 9.59
C GLY A 27 4.63 4.87 9.48
N VAL A 28 4.06 4.39 10.59
CA VAL A 28 2.66 3.90 10.62
C VAL A 28 1.66 5.02 10.32
N PHE A 29 1.89 6.22 10.84
CA PHE A 29 1.03 7.38 10.59
C PHE A 29 1.07 7.80 9.11
N THR A 30 2.26 7.88 8.51
CA THR A 30 2.44 8.17 7.08
C THR A 30 1.78 7.09 6.21
N LEU A 31 1.86 5.81 6.59
CA LEU A 31 1.18 4.71 5.91
C LEU A 31 -0.34 4.81 5.95
N LYS A 32 -0.90 5.22 7.10
CA LYS A 32 -2.35 5.47 7.21
C LYS A 32 -2.79 6.60 6.29
N LEU A 33 -2.02 7.68 6.22
CA LEU A 33 -2.30 8.81 5.34
C LEU A 33 -2.18 8.41 3.86
N SER A 34 -1.11 7.70 3.49
CA SER A 34 -0.91 7.25 2.11
C SER A 34 -2.02 6.31 1.66
N MET A 35 -2.52 5.43 2.53
CA MET A 35 -3.63 4.53 2.19
C MET A 35 -4.90 5.29 1.78
N VAL A 36 -5.23 6.38 2.47
CA VAL A 36 -6.41 7.21 2.15
C VAL A 36 -6.23 7.88 0.78
N THR A 37 -5.07 8.49 0.55
CA THR A 37 -4.76 9.17 -0.72
C THR A 37 -4.68 8.17 -1.88
N PHE A 38 -4.09 7.00 -1.65
CA PHE A 38 -3.95 5.94 -2.64
C PHE A 38 -5.32 5.36 -3.01
N SER A 39 -6.18 5.09 -2.04
CA SER A 39 -7.53 4.58 -2.29
C SER A 39 -8.35 5.51 -3.20
N GLN A 40 -8.29 6.82 -2.96
CA GLN A 40 -8.95 7.83 -3.81
C GLN A 40 -8.34 7.83 -5.23
N THR A 41 -7.02 7.93 -5.32
CA THR A 41 -6.29 8.00 -6.59
C THR A 41 -6.53 6.76 -7.46
N VAL A 42 -6.48 5.58 -6.86
CA VAL A 42 -6.68 4.30 -7.55
C VAL A 42 -8.10 4.16 -8.06
N ASN A 43 -9.12 4.63 -7.33
CA ASN A 43 -10.49 4.62 -7.81
C ASN A 43 -10.69 5.56 -9.00
N THR A 44 -10.09 6.76 -8.96
CA THR A 44 -10.09 7.70 -10.08
C THR A 44 -9.40 7.11 -11.31
N VAL A 45 -8.18 6.58 -11.16
CA VAL A 45 -7.43 5.96 -12.27
C VAL A 45 -8.18 4.78 -12.88
N LYS A 46 -8.80 3.91 -12.08
CA LYS A 46 -9.63 2.81 -12.61
C LYS A 46 -10.81 3.33 -13.42
N SER A 47 -11.46 4.40 -12.98
CA SER A 47 -12.54 5.02 -13.76
C SER A 47 -12.06 5.64 -15.07
N GLU A 48 -10.81 6.08 -15.12
CA GLU A 48 -10.20 6.68 -16.31
C GLU A 48 -9.62 5.66 -17.28
N ILE A 49 -9.20 4.47 -16.83
CA ILE A 49 -8.64 3.41 -17.67
C ILE A 49 -9.73 2.57 -18.34
N PHE A 50 -10.82 2.27 -17.64
CA PHE A 50 -11.83 1.33 -18.13
C PHE A 50 -13.04 2.04 -18.77
N PRO A 51 -13.47 1.59 -19.98
CA PRO A 51 -14.72 2.07 -20.58
C PRO A 51 -15.91 1.69 -19.72
N SER A 52 -16.99 2.49 -19.81
CA SER A 52 -18.18 2.40 -18.94
C SER A 52 -18.76 1.00 -18.82
N LEU A 53 -18.71 0.21 -19.90
CA LEU A 53 -19.24 -1.16 -19.98
C LEU A 53 -18.55 -2.15 -19.03
N ILE A 54 -17.23 -2.05 -18.84
CA ILE A 54 -16.45 -3.01 -18.00
C ILE A 54 -15.97 -2.40 -16.68
N ARG A 55 -16.17 -1.09 -16.50
CA ARG A 55 -15.69 -0.34 -15.33
C ARG A 55 -16.20 -0.91 -14.00
N VAL A 56 -17.47 -1.29 -13.93
CA VAL A 56 -18.08 -1.82 -12.70
C VAL A 56 -17.44 -3.16 -12.32
N SER A 57 -17.25 -4.06 -13.28
CA SER A 57 -16.61 -5.36 -13.07
C SER A 57 -15.12 -5.22 -12.71
N ALA A 58 -14.40 -4.28 -13.34
CA ALA A 58 -13.00 -4.02 -13.01
C ALA A 58 -12.84 -3.44 -11.59
N LEU A 59 -13.73 -2.52 -11.19
CA LEU A 59 -13.76 -1.97 -9.85
C LEU A 59 -14.09 -3.04 -8.80
N SER A 60 -15.04 -3.94 -9.08
CA SER A 60 -15.41 -5.01 -8.16
C SER A 60 -14.28 -6.03 -7.97
N VAL A 61 -13.65 -6.51 -9.06
CA VAL A 61 -12.50 -7.43 -8.99
C VAL A 61 -11.38 -6.81 -8.15
N SER A 62 -11.04 -5.55 -8.43
CA SER A 62 -9.98 -4.88 -7.68
C SER A 62 -10.33 -4.63 -6.21
N GLY A 63 -11.60 -4.29 -5.91
CA GLY A 63 -12.08 -4.18 -4.53
C GLY A 63 -12.00 -5.52 -3.78
N THR A 64 -12.24 -6.63 -4.48
CA THR A 64 -12.14 -7.98 -3.92
C THR A 64 -10.69 -8.32 -3.56
N CYS A 65 -9.73 -7.98 -4.42
CA CYS A 65 -8.29 -8.15 -4.13
C CYS A 65 -7.86 -7.36 -2.89
N GLY A 66 -8.32 -6.11 -2.72
CA GLY A 66 -8.03 -5.30 -1.53
C GLY A 66 -8.58 -5.92 -0.24
N ARG A 67 -9.78 -6.50 -0.29
CA ARG A 67 -10.40 -7.19 0.86
C ARG A 67 -9.70 -8.51 1.18
N MET A 68 -9.25 -9.26 0.19
CA MET A 68 -8.44 -10.46 0.40
C MET A 68 -7.14 -10.13 1.15
N GLY A 69 -6.44 -9.05 0.77
CA GLY A 69 -5.25 -8.60 1.50
C GLY A 69 -5.55 -8.23 2.95
N ALA A 70 -6.67 -7.55 3.20
CA ALA A 70 -7.10 -7.21 4.55
C ALA A 70 -7.49 -8.43 5.42
N LEU A 71 -7.94 -9.52 4.81
CA LEU A 71 -8.22 -10.79 5.50
C LEU A 71 -6.95 -11.59 5.81
N LEU A 72 -5.94 -11.51 4.93
CA LEU A 72 -4.67 -12.22 5.11
C LEU A 72 -3.74 -11.51 6.11
N ALA A 73 -3.82 -10.19 6.23
CA ALA A 73 -2.93 -9.42 7.09
C ALA A 73 -2.96 -9.83 8.58
N PRO A 74 -4.13 -10.04 9.23
CA PRO A 74 -4.18 -10.51 10.61
C PRO A 74 -3.54 -11.89 10.81
N ALA A 75 -3.78 -12.83 9.88
CA ALA A 75 -3.20 -14.16 9.94
C ALA A 75 -1.67 -14.13 9.83
N LEU A 76 -1.13 -13.23 9.00
CA LEU A 76 0.32 -13.00 8.92
C LEU A 76 0.89 -12.38 10.20
N ILE A 77 0.14 -11.48 10.87
CA ILE A 77 0.56 -10.90 12.15
C ILE A 77 0.64 -12.00 13.22
N GLU A 78 -0.35 -12.90 13.28
CA GLU A 78 -0.35 -13.98 14.27
C GLU A 78 0.82 -14.95 14.08
N GLU A 79 1.14 -15.31 12.82
CA GLU A 79 2.24 -16.24 12.51
C GLU A 79 3.63 -15.61 12.69
N THR A 80 3.76 -14.32 12.40
CA THR A 80 5.06 -13.61 12.47
C THR A 80 5.29 -12.90 13.80
N ARG A 81 4.37 -13.07 14.76
CA ARG A 81 4.48 -12.48 16.08
C ARG A 81 5.64 -13.13 16.84
N GLY A 82 6.63 -12.32 17.18
CA GLY A 82 7.74 -12.75 18.02
C GLY A 82 7.32 -13.00 19.48
N ALA A 83 8.31 -13.26 20.34
CA ALA A 83 8.05 -13.43 21.77
C ALA A 83 7.42 -12.16 22.37
N PRO A 84 6.31 -12.28 23.15
CA PRO A 84 5.61 -11.14 23.70
C PRO A 84 6.52 -10.33 24.63
N GLY A 85 6.66 -9.03 24.35
CA GLY A 85 7.51 -8.11 25.13
C GLY A 85 8.97 -8.02 24.66
N SER A 86 9.33 -8.70 23.57
CA SER A 86 10.62 -8.45 22.90
C SER A 86 10.52 -7.22 21.98
N PRO A 87 11.59 -6.41 21.84
CA PRO A 87 11.61 -5.29 20.89
C PRO A 87 11.48 -5.75 19.42
N GLU A 88 11.65 -7.04 19.14
CA GLU A 88 11.56 -7.64 17.81
C GLU A 88 10.16 -8.20 17.49
N GLU A 89 9.18 -8.10 18.40
CA GLU A 89 7.86 -8.75 18.31
C GLU A 89 7.13 -8.51 16.97
N PHE A 90 7.29 -7.32 16.38
CA PHE A 90 6.68 -6.94 15.10
C PHE A 90 7.69 -6.70 13.98
N GLN A 91 8.99 -6.93 14.21
CA GLN A 91 10.03 -6.56 13.25
C GLN A 91 9.91 -7.38 11.94
N VAL A 92 9.63 -8.68 12.05
CA VAL A 92 9.43 -9.55 10.87
C VAL A 92 8.19 -9.13 10.10
N PHE A 93 7.09 -8.82 10.79
CA PHE A 93 5.87 -8.33 10.15
C PHE A 93 6.09 -7.00 9.41
N LEU A 94 6.74 -6.03 10.06
CA LEU A 94 6.99 -4.71 9.48
C LEU A 94 7.96 -4.76 8.30
N THR A 95 8.97 -5.64 8.33
CA THR A 95 9.89 -5.86 7.21
C THR A 95 9.19 -6.51 6.01
N LEU A 96 8.33 -7.50 6.25
CA LEU A 96 7.52 -8.11 5.19
C LEU A 96 6.54 -7.09 4.56
N LEU A 97 5.87 -6.29 5.40
CA LEU A 97 4.98 -5.22 4.94
C LEU A 97 5.74 -4.21 4.07
N ALA A 98 6.92 -3.79 4.53
CA ALA A 98 7.79 -2.89 3.79
C ALA A 98 8.22 -3.45 2.43
N ALA A 99 8.58 -4.73 2.36
CA ALA A 99 8.95 -5.39 1.11
C ALA A 99 7.80 -5.42 0.11
N VAL A 100 6.59 -5.78 0.56
CA VAL A 100 5.39 -5.80 -0.28
C VAL A 100 5.06 -4.40 -0.80
N LEU A 101 5.14 -3.39 0.05
CA LEU A 101 4.91 -1.99 -0.34
C LEU A 101 5.94 -1.49 -1.35
N LEU A 102 7.21 -1.84 -1.19
CA LEU A 102 8.26 -1.45 -2.13
C LEU A 102 8.04 -2.05 -3.51
N VAL A 103 7.67 -3.33 -3.58
CA VAL A 103 7.32 -4.00 -4.84
C VAL A 103 6.06 -3.36 -5.46
N ALA A 104 5.02 -3.14 -4.66
CA ALA A 104 3.78 -2.53 -5.14
C ALA A 104 3.99 -1.09 -5.67
N ALA A 105 4.77 -0.27 -4.96
CA ALA A 105 5.12 1.08 -5.37
C ALA A 105 5.97 1.06 -6.66
N GLY A 106 6.96 0.16 -6.73
CA GLY A 106 7.79 -0.02 -7.93
C GLY A 106 6.95 -0.39 -9.15
N LEU A 107 6.12 -1.43 -9.03
CA LEU A 107 5.19 -1.84 -10.09
C LEU A 107 4.22 -0.71 -10.45
N GLY A 108 3.70 0.03 -9.46
CA GLY A 108 2.80 1.15 -9.67
C GLY A 108 3.41 2.28 -10.50
N VAL A 109 4.70 2.58 -10.30
CA VAL A 109 5.43 3.61 -11.06
C VAL A 109 5.71 3.17 -12.49
N PHE A 110 6.04 1.90 -12.72
CA PHE A 110 6.42 1.42 -14.05
C PHE A 110 5.24 0.96 -14.92
N LEU A 111 4.20 0.37 -14.32
CA LEU A 111 3.09 -0.25 -15.06
C LEU A 111 1.87 0.66 -15.22
N VAL A 112 1.69 1.66 -14.34
CA VAL A 112 0.49 2.51 -14.41
C VAL A 112 0.78 3.78 -15.21
N PRO A 113 0.19 3.92 -16.41
CA PRO A 113 0.38 5.12 -17.21
C PRO A 113 -0.31 6.33 -16.55
N GLU A 114 0.28 7.51 -16.71
CA GLU A 114 -0.37 8.75 -16.27
C GLU A 114 -1.60 9.02 -17.17
N THR A 115 -2.79 9.00 -16.54
CA THR A 115 -4.11 9.16 -17.18
C THR A 115 -4.63 10.59 -17.11
N LYS A 116 -4.00 11.45 -16.30
CA LYS A 116 -4.44 12.85 -16.11
C LYS A 116 -4.52 13.62 -17.43
N GLY A 117 -5.73 14.04 -17.79
CA GLY A 117 -6.00 14.89 -18.96
C GLY A 117 -6.12 14.14 -20.29
N LYS A 118 -6.19 12.80 -20.28
CA LYS A 118 -6.45 12.02 -21.49
C LYS A 118 -7.93 11.63 -21.54
N SER A 119 -8.59 11.91 -22.67
CA SER A 119 -9.94 11.38 -22.92
C SER A 119 -9.85 9.89 -23.23
N LEU A 120 -10.79 9.12 -22.70
CA LEU A 120 -11.13 7.81 -23.25
C LEU A 120 -11.60 8.05 -24.69
N ALA A 121 -10.87 7.51 -25.67
CA ALA A 121 -11.28 7.53 -27.07
C ALA A 121 -12.49 6.62 -27.29
#